data_AF-G2R7G8-F1
#
_entry.id   AF-G2R7G8-F1
#
_cell.length_a   1.000
_cell.length_b   1.000
_cell.length_c   1.000
_cell.angle_alpha   90.00
_cell.angle_beta   90.00
_cell.angle_gamma   90.00
#
_symmetry.space_group_name_H-M   'P 1'
#
loop_
_entity.id
_entity.type
_entity.pdbx_description
1 polymer ?
#
loop_
_entity_poly.entity_id
_entity_poly.type
_entity_poly.pdbx_seq_one_letter_code
_entity_poly.pdbx_strand_id
1 'polypeptide(L)'
;MGWVSTSKATALLSAVLLAATGAIAAGEAKLQVDLSSPDSIRAAAKIVAANLFSYYHGNQPGQTPGILPGPPPGGPYYWWQAGAMWGTYIDYWFYTGDSTYNDETVRAMEFQSENSYQPANWTLSLGNDDQGFWGMAAMLAAETNFQNPPDGQTPWLTLAQAVFNTQAWRWDMEYCNGGLHWQIPTTNGGYDYKNSIANVVFLNIGARLARYTKNDTYAKWVDTAWDWIEGVGYITKDYNVLDGGHTEENCTDINPVQFSANMAVLLHGSAIMYNYTNGSEKWRARVAGLLNHTIDFFFPDGIMVERACELPDRVQCNTDQHSFKGYMHRALATTAVVAPFTREQIVRVLRSSTEGAVSSCLADGTCGFRWNTGSYDGDNVVGPAGQEMSALAALSTLLIDQQKVLNGPLTNTTGGTSQGDPSAGGTFNALAPPKPITTADRAGAGILTAVVLATFLGGLVWMGMGWSEGS
;
A
#
# COMPACT_ATOMS: atom_id res chain seq x y z
N MET A 1 -78.15 -13.08 -38.01
CA MET A 1 -77.12 -13.40 -36.99
C MET A 1 -76.38 -12.12 -36.65
N GLY A 2 -75.84 -12.01 -35.43
CA GLY A 2 -75.77 -10.76 -34.66
C GLY A 2 -74.94 -9.57 -35.18
N TRP A 3 -74.99 -8.51 -34.35
CA TRP A 3 -74.14 -7.30 -34.26
C TRP A 3 -74.69 -5.97 -34.82
N VAL A 4 -75.53 -5.28 -34.03
CA VAL A 4 -75.77 -3.82 -34.11
C VAL A 4 -76.10 -3.23 -32.72
N SER A 5 -75.28 -2.27 -32.24
CA SER A 5 -75.58 -1.10 -31.36
C SER A 5 -76.33 -1.29 -30.00
N THR A 6 -76.17 -0.51 -28.91
CA THR A 6 -75.44 0.75 -28.56
C THR A 6 -74.62 0.50 -27.26
N SER A 7 -74.00 1.41 -26.51
CA SER A 7 -73.79 2.88 -26.48
C SER A 7 -72.31 3.14 -26.06
N LYS A 8 -71.62 4.27 -26.30
CA LYS A 8 -71.79 5.70 -25.96
C LYS A 8 -71.86 6.06 -24.46
N ALA A 9 -70.70 6.49 -23.93
CA ALA A 9 -70.43 7.84 -23.37
C ALA A 9 -69.97 7.95 -21.89
N THR A 10 -68.66 8.16 -21.69
CA THR A 10 -67.99 9.16 -20.80
C THR A 10 -66.46 8.97 -20.99
N ALA A 11 -65.69 9.83 -21.66
CA ALA A 11 -65.40 11.25 -21.45
C ALA A 11 -64.51 11.53 -20.21
N LEU A 12 -63.19 11.70 -20.45
CA LEU A 12 -62.20 12.57 -19.75
C LEU A 12 -60.81 12.29 -20.37
N LEU A 13 -60.35 13.16 -21.28
CA LEU A 13 -59.26 14.14 -21.02
C LEU A 13 -58.00 13.58 -20.36
N SER A 14 -56.96 13.32 -21.17
CA SER A 14 -55.73 14.15 -21.20
C SER A 14 -54.85 13.73 -22.38
N ALA A 15 -54.67 14.63 -23.34
CA ALA A 15 -53.65 14.50 -24.38
C ALA A 15 -52.36 15.21 -23.93
N VAL A 16 -51.25 14.92 -24.62
CA VAL A 16 -49.94 15.60 -24.48
C VAL A 16 -49.19 15.32 -23.17
N LEU A 17 -48.40 14.23 -23.16
CA LEU A 17 -46.98 14.24 -22.72
C LEU A 17 -46.29 12.89 -23.09
N LEU A 18 -46.14 12.61 -24.39
CA LEU A 18 -45.17 11.62 -24.89
C LEU A 18 -44.19 12.30 -25.84
N ALA A 19 -43.33 13.14 -25.25
CA ALA A 19 -42.15 13.69 -25.89
C ALA A 19 -40.98 13.58 -24.91
N ALA A 20 -39.87 13.02 -25.38
CA ALA A 20 -38.57 13.01 -24.71
C ALA A 20 -38.48 12.40 -23.30
N THR A 21 -38.70 11.10 -23.18
CA THR A 21 -37.80 10.25 -22.37
C THR A 21 -36.89 9.44 -23.28
N GLY A 22 -36.13 10.16 -24.12
CA GLY A 22 -34.92 9.59 -24.69
C GLY A 22 -34.00 9.27 -23.51
N ALA A 23 -33.80 8.00 -23.22
CA ALA A 23 -32.77 7.56 -22.31
C ALA A 23 -31.42 7.93 -22.93
N ILE A 24 -30.93 9.12 -22.58
CA ILE A 24 -29.51 9.41 -22.67
C ILE A 24 -28.88 8.40 -21.73
N ALA A 25 -28.30 7.34 -22.29
CA ALA A 25 -27.21 6.65 -21.63
C ALA A 25 -26.17 7.75 -21.39
N ALA A 26 -26.11 8.23 -20.15
CA ALA A 26 -25.08 9.17 -19.74
C ALA A 26 -23.77 8.38 -19.81
N GLY A 27 -23.10 8.44 -20.96
CA GLY A 27 -21.70 8.06 -21.04
C GLY A 27 -20.99 8.94 -20.04
N GLU A 28 -20.55 8.33 -18.94
CA GLU A 28 -19.98 9.04 -17.81
C GLU A 28 -18.83 9.90 -18.34
N ALA A 29 -18.91 11.21 -18.09
CA ALA A 29 -17.96 12.14 -18.67
C ALA A 29 -16.57 11.76 -18.18
N LYS A 30 -15.60 11.61 -19.09
CA LYS A 30 -14.23 11.25 -18.73
C LYS A 30 -13.49 12.43 -18.11
N LEU A 31 -12.53 12.14 -17.24
CA LEU A 31 -11.58 13.13 -16.74
C LEU A 31 -10.84 13.78 -17.92
N GLN A 32 -10.91 15.11 -18.03
CA GLN A 32 -10.25 15.85 -19.11
C GLN A 32 -8.90 16.38 -18.61
N VAL A 33 -7.81 15.95 -19.25
CA VAL A 33 -6.45 16.40 -18.92
C VAL A 33 -5.56 16.41 -20.15
N ASP A 34 -4.77 17.48 -20.28
CA ASP A 34 -3.67 17.58 -21.22
C ASP A 34 -2.36 17.24 -20.50
N LEU A 35 -1.82 16.05 -20.76
CA LEU A 35 -0.57 15.56 -20.16
C LEU A 35 0.69 16.25 -20.71
N SER A 36 0.56 17.23 -21.61
CA SER A 36 1.63 18.17 -21.94
C SER A 36 1.61 19.46 -21.10
N SER A 37 0.54 19.71 -20.35
CA SER A 37 0.33 20.91 -19.54
C SER A 37 0.43 20.60 -18.04
N PRO A 38 1.49 21.07 -17.35
CA PRO A 38 1.63 20.89 -15.90
C PRO A 38 0.46 21.46 -15.07
N ASP A 39 -0.21 22.52 -15.56
CA ASP A 39 -1.40 23.06 -14.90
C ASP A 39 -2.64 22.19 -15.10
N SER A 40 -2.79 21.57 -16.27
CA SER A 40 -3.86 20.59 -16.50
C SER A 40 -3.66 19.34 -15.66
N ILE A 41 -2.42 18.82 -15.58
CA ILE A 41 -2.06 17.70 -14.70
C ILE A 41 -2.36 18.03 -13.24
N ARG A 42 -1.97 19.22 -12.74
CA ARG A 42 -2.31 19.68 -11.37
C ARG A 42 -3.82 19.74 -11.14
N ALA A 43 -4.59 20.25 -12.10
CA ALA A 43 -6.05 20.31 -11.98
C ALA A 43 -6.69 18.92 -11.93
N ALA A 44 -6.24 17.98 -12.77
CA ALA A 44 -6.72 16.59 -12.75
C ALA A 44 -6.33 15.86 -11.46
N ALA A 45 -5.06 15.98 -11.03
CA ALA A 45 -4.58 15.40 -9.78
C ALA A 45 -5.38 15.90 -8.57
N LYS A 46 -5.77 17.18 -8.56
CA LYS A 46 -6.61 17.74 -7.50
C LYS A 46 -8.01 17.13 -7.43
N ILE A 47 -8.62 16.80 -8.58
CA ILE A 47 -9.93 16.14 -8.62
C ILE A 47 -9.81 14.71 -8.06
N VAL A 48 -8.80 13.94 -8.49
CA VAL A 48 -8.54 12.58 -7.98
C VAL A 48 -8.16 12.59 -6.49
N ALA A 49 -7.39 13.58 -6.02
CA ALA A 49 -7.09 13.76 -4.59
C ALA A 49 -8.34 14.05 -3.75
N ALA A 50 -9.26 14.88 -4.25
CA ALA A 50 -10.53 15.12 -3.58
C ALA A 50 -11.42 13.88 -3.54
N ASN A 51 -11.41 13.08 -4.61
CA ASN A 51 -12.12 11.80 -4.69
C ASN A 51 -11.55 10.78 -3.68
N LEU A 52 -10.23 10.54 -3.69
CA LEU A 52 -9.54 9.68 -2.72
C LEU A 52 -9.83 10.11 -1.27
N PHE A 53 -9.80 11.41 -0.97
CA PHE A 53 -10.07 11.91 0.38
C PHE A 53 -11.51 11.68 0.83
N SER A 54 -12.46 11.55 -0.11
CA SER A 54 -13.87 11.29 0.23
C SER A 54 -14.08 9.94 0.91
N TYR A 55 -13.21 8.96 0.68
CA TYR A 55 -13.24 7.64 1.33
C TYR A 55 -12.59 7.64 2.73
N TYR A 56 -11.91 8.72 3.11
CA TYR A 56 -11.36 8.88 4.45
C TYR A 56 -12.38 9.52 5.39
N HIS A 57 -12.53 8.94 6.58
CA HIS A 57 -13.50 9.39 7.58
C HIS A 57 -12.86 9.66 8.95
N GLY A 58 -11.56 9.41 9.14
CA GLY A 58 -10.86 9.55 10.43
C GLY A 58 -10.79 10.99 10.99
N ASN A 59 -11.13 11.99 10.18
CA ASN A 59 -11.31 13.38 10.62
C ASN A 59 -12.69 13.68 11.23
N GLN A 60 -13.66 12.76 11.14
CA GLN A 60 -15.02 12.96 11.63
C GLN A 60 -15.13 12.66 13.14
N PRO A 61 -16.07 13.29 13.87
CA PRO A 61 -16.28 13.02 15.29
C PRO A 61 -16.58 11.53 15.57
N GLY A 62 -15.82 10.94 16.49
CA GLY A 62 -15.96 9.53 16.88
C GLY A 62 -15.23 8.53 15.98
N GLN A 63 -14.55 8.98 14.92
CA GLN A 63 -13.71 8.14 14.07
C GLN A 63 -12.24 8.15 14.52
N THR A 64 -11.47 7.19 14.02
CA THR A 64 -10.04 7.04 14.32
C THR A 64 -9.20 7.76 13.27
N PRO A 65 -8.38 8.77 13.63
CA PRO A 65 -7.52 9.45 12.67
C PRO A 65 -6.52 8.51 12.00
N GLY A 66 -6.27 8.74 10.73
CA GLY A 66 -5.22 8.06 9.96
C GLY A 66 -5.54 6.68 9.42
N ILE A 67 -6.74 6.13 9.60
CA ILE A 67 -7.16 4.89 8.94
C ILE A 67 -8.25 5.13 7.90
N LEU A 68 -8.24 4.29 6.86
CA LEU A 68 -9.38 4.09 5.96
C LEU A 68 -10.41 3.14 6.63
N PRO A 69 -11.66 3.08 6.14
CA PRO A 69 -12.68 2.16 6.68
C PRO A 69 -12.23 0.69 6.65
N GLY A 70 -12.06 0.09 7.83
CA GLY A 70 -11.57 -1.27 7.99
C GLY A 70 -11.05 -1.53 9.41
N PRO A 71 -10.43 -2.71 9.65
CA PRO A 71 -10.17 -3.78 8.69
C PRO A 71 -11.44 -4.62 8.43
N PRO A 72 -11.42 -5.56 7.47
CA PRO A 72 -12.56 -6.46 7.25
C PRO A 72 -12.97 -7.20 8.54
N PRO A 73 -14.28 -7.29 8.87
CA PRO A 73 -15.45 -6.90 8.07
C PRO A 73 -15.94 -5.45 8.29
N GLY A 74 -15.25 -4.61 9.07
CA GLY A 74 -15.66 -3.22 9.36
C GLY A 74 -15.50 -2.24 8.19
N GLY A 75 -14.84 -2.69 7.12
CA GLY A 75 -14.57 -1.97 5.88
C GLY A 75 -13.48 -2.72 5.12
N PRO A 76 -13.18 -2.40 3.84
CA PRO A 76 -12.35 -3.25 3.02
C PRO A 76 -10.84 -3.09 3.22
N TYR A 77 -10.39 -2.02 3.89
CA TYR A 77 -8.99 -1.58 3.89
C TYR A 77 -8.22 -2.01 5.14
N TYR A 78 -7.01 -2.55 4.97
CA TYR A 78 -6.11 -2.85 6.09
C TYR A 78 -5.33 -1.61 6.56
N TRP A 79 -4.79 -1.66 7.78
CA TRP A 79 -4.16 -0.53 8.45
C TRP A 79 -2.97 0.06 7.68
N TRP A 80 -2.11 -0.79 7.10
CA TRP A 80 -0.95 -0.36 6.31
C TRP A 80 -1.31 0.48 5.09
N GLN A 81 -2.45 0.19 4.47
CA GLN A 81 -2.89 0.84 3.22
C GLN A 81 -3.19 2.32 3.46
N ALA A 82 -3.62 2.68 4.67
CA ALA A 82 -3.75 4.08 5.08
C ALA A 82 -2.37 4.75 5.24
N GLY A 83 -1.37 4.07 5.79
CA GLY A 83 0.01 4.57 5.81
C GLY A 83 0.55 4.86 4.40
N ALA A 84 0.25 3.98 3.46
CA ALA A 84 0.59 4.17 2.05
C ALA A 84 -0.21 5.32 1.40
N MET A 85 -1.49 5.50 1.74
CA MET A 85 -2.33 6.65 1.34
C MET A 85 -1.71 7.98 1.79
N TRP A 86 -1.29 8.10 3.05
CA TRP A 86 -0.63 9.31 3.55
C TRP A 86 0.70 9.58 2.85
N GLY A 87 1.47 8.53 2.55
CA GLY A 87 2.62 8.62 1.65
C GLY A 87 2.27 9.21 0.27
N THR A 88 1.13 8.81 -0.32
CA THR A 88 0.66 9.37 -1.59
C THR A 88 0.23 10.84 -1.45
N TYR A 89 -0.34 11.28 -0.31
CA TYR A 89 -0.64 12.69 -0.07
C TYR A 89 0.60 13.57 0.12
N ILE A 90 1.65 13.05 0.77
CA ILE A 90 2.94 13.75 0.87
C ILE A 90 3.53 13.95 -0.54
N ASP A 91 3.52 12.92 -1.40
CA ASP A 91 3.95 13.06 -2.78
C ASP A 91 3.03 14.03 -3.56
N TYR A 92 1.70 13.94 -3.43
CA TYR A 92 0.77 14.87 -4.08
C TYR A 92 1.09 16.33 -3.75
N TRP A 93 1.32 16.66 -2.47
CA TRP A 93 1.77 17.99 -2.06
C TRP A 93 3.14 18.32 -2.66
N PHE A 94 4.11 17.41 -2.59
CA PHE A 94 5.46 17.63 -3.07
C PHE A 94 5.50 17.89 -4.58
N TYR A 95 4.70 17.18 -5.38
CA TYR A 95 4.59 17.40 -6.82
C TYR A 95 3.70 18.60 -7.17
N THR A 96 2.49 18.73 -6.63
CA THR A 96 1.54 19.77 -7.08
C THR A 96 1.73 21.13 -6.40
N GLY A 97 2.22 21.15 -5.16
CA GLY A 97 2.24 22.33 -4.27
C GLY A 97 0.92 22.59 -3.55
N ASP A 98 -0.12 21.77 -3.73
CA ASP A 98 -1.39 21.91 -3.01
C ASP A 98 -1.27 21.33 -1.60
N SER A 99 -1.48 22.17 -0.58
CA SER A 99 -1.36 21.80 0.83
C SER A 99 -2.69 21.44 1.51
N THR A 100 -3.79 21.28 0.75
CA THR A 100 -5.15 21.07 1.27
C THR A 100 -5.25 19.94 2.31
N TYR A 101 -4.42 18.89 2.19
CA TYR A 101 -4.48 17.69 3.03
C TYR A 101 -3.35 17.59 4.07
N ASN A 102 -2.47 18.60 4.14
CA ASN A 102 -1.23 18.49 4.92
C ASN A 102 -1.49 18.33 6.42
N ASP A 103 -2.36 19.17 7.00
CA ASP A 103 -2.64 19.16 8.45
C ASP A 103 -3.27 17.84 8.91
N GLU A 104 -4.18 17.28 8.09
CA GLU A 104 -4.77 15.97 8.37
C GLU A 104 -3.75 14.84 8.20
N THR A 105 -2.83 14.94 7.22
CA THR A 105 -1.74 13.97 7.04
C THR A 105 -0.81 13.95 8.25
N VAL A 106 -0.42 15.11 8.80
CA VAL A 106 0.36 15.19 10.05
C VAL A 106 -0.40 14.51 11.19
N ARG A 107 -1.64 14.94 11.42
CA ARG A 107 -2.50 14.40 12.50
C ARG A 107 -2.66 12.89 12.40
N ALA A 108 -2.91 12.37 11.20
CA ALA A 108 -3.10 10.96 10.90
C ALA A 108 -1.85 10.13 11.21
N MET A 109 -0.70 10.54 10.67
CA MET A 109 0.56 9.82 10.83
C MET A 109 1.06 9.84 12.27
N GLU A 110 0.92 10.96 12.97
CA GLU A 110 1.28 11.05 14.39
C GLU A 110 0.35 10.21 15.28
N PHE A 111 -0.96 10.20 15.00
CA PHE A 111 -1.93 9.40 15.77
C PHE A 111 -1.64 7.90 15.68
N GLN A 112 -1.21 7.40 14.52
CA GLN A 112 -0.87 5.99 14.32
C GLN A 112 0.58 5.64 14.72
N SER A 113 1.37 6.60 15.20
CA SER A 113 2.81 6.42 15.38
C SER A 113 3.19 5.51 16.54
N GLU A 114 2.63 5.68 17.75
CA GLU A 114 3.13 5.05 19.00
C GLU A 114 4.68 4.94 19.06
N ASN A 115 5.37 6.02 18.65
CA ASN A 115 6.82 6.17 18.50
C ASN A 115 7.55 5.25 17.48
N SER A 116 6.89 4.27 16.86
CA SER A 116 7.57 3.28 15.98
C SER A 116 6.68 2.57 14.95
N TYR A 117 5.46 3.06 14.74
CA TYR A 117 4.38 2.42 13.98
C TYR A 117 4.10 0.98 14.43
N GLN A 118 4.03 0.76 15.75
CA GLN A 118 3.57 -0.50 16.36
C GLN A 118 2.38 -0.29 17.32
N PRO A 119 1.32 0.44 16.92
CA PRO A 119 0.20 0.72 17.80
C PRO A 119 -0.51 -0.55 18.29
N ALA A 120 -0.71 -0.68 19.60
CA ALA A 120 -1.16 -1.92 20.23
C ALA A 120 -2.51 -2.43 19.69
N ASN A 121 -3.41 -1.52 19.28
CA ASN A 121 -4.71 -1.83 18.68
C ASN A 121 -4.61 -2.64 17.37
N TRP A 122 -3.46 -2.60 16.68
CA TRP A 122 -3.26 -3.21 15.36
C TRP A 122 -2.44 -4.50 15.40
N THR A 123 -2.12 -5.01 16.60
CA THR A 123 -1.30 -6.23 16.83
C THR A 123 -1.72 -7.42 15.95
N LEU A 124 -3.02 -7.65 15.76
CA LEU A 124 -3.54 -8.80 14.98
C LEU A 124 -3.28 -8.72 13.46
N SER A 125 -2.87 -7.57 12.96
CA SER A 125 -2.53 -7.32 11.55
C SER A 125 -1.21 -6.54 11.43
N LEU A 126 -0.25 -6.81 12.32
CA LEU A 126 1.00 -6.06 12.40
C LEU A 126 2.14 -6.88 11.75
N GLY A 127 2.27 -6.77 10.43
CA GLY A 127 3.43 -7.22 9.68
C GLY A 127 4.62 -6.24 9.70
N ASN A 128 5.80 -6.75 9.35
CA ASN A 128 6.98 -5.93 9.13
C ASN A 128 6.81 -5.01 7.91
N ASP A 129 6.10 -5.49 6.88
CA ASP A 129 5.59 -4.71 5.76
C ASP A 129 4.55 -3.68 6.22
N ASP A 130 3.56 -4.04 7.05
CA ASP A 130 2.56 -3.09 7.58
C ASP A 130 3.24 -1.91 8.28
N GLN A 131 4.10 -2.20 9.27
CA GLN A 131 4.93 -1.21 9.97
C GLN A 131 5.81 -0.41 8.99
N GLY A 132 6.35 -1.13 8.00
CA GLY A 132 7.28 -0.61 7.01
C GLY A 132 6.67 0.43 6.07
N PHE A 133 5.43 0.27 5.61
CA PHE A 133 4.76 1.27 4.76
C PHE A 133 4.59 2.61 5.48
N TRP A 134 4.23 2.59 6.76
CA TRP A 134 4.21 3.80 7.60
C TRP A 134 5.61 4.41 7.78
N GLY A 135 6.63 3.57 8.05
CA GLY A 135 8.03 4.02 8.12
C GLY A 135 8.53 4.65 6.82
N MET A 136 8.14 4.11 5.66
CA MET A 136 8.45 4.66 4.35
C MET A 136 7.74 6.00 4.08
N ALA A 137 6.53 6.20 4.60
CA ALA A 137 5.81 7.47 4.53
C ALA A 137 6.46 8.54 5.43
N ALA A 138 6.88 8.19 6.65
CA ALA A 138 7.63 9.09 7.51
C ALA A 138 9.00 9.45 6.91
N MET A 139 9.72 8.48 6.35
CA MET A 139 10.96 8.74 5.61
C MET A 139 10.74 9.68 4.42
N LEU A 140 9.59 9.60 3.73
CA LEU A 140 9.23 10.47 2.61
C LEU A 140 8.93 11.90 3.08
N ALA A 141 8.26 12.05 4.23
CA ALA A 141 8.01 13.35 4.84
C ALA A 141 9.33 14.07 5.17
N ALA A 142 10.33 13.36 5.72
CA ALA A 142 11.67 13.90 5.94
C ALA A 142 12.39 14.26 4.62
N GLU A 143 12.34 13.38 3.61
CA GLU A 143 12.99 13.56 2.31
C GLU A 143 12.42 14.69 1.44
N THR A 144 11.14 15.01 1.60
CA THR A 144 10.44 16.07 0.84
C THR A 144 10.36 17.41 1.60
N ASN A 145 10.87 17.45 2.84
CA ASN A 145 10.67 18.53 3.80
C ASN A 145 9.18 18.87 3.99
N PHE A 146 8.35 17.83 4.07
CA PHE A 146 6.96 17.94 4.50
C PHE A 146 6.91 18.57 5.90
N GLN A 147 5.81 19.27 6.20
CA GLN A 147 5.71 20.03 7.45
C GLN A 147 5.96 19.14 8.67
N ASN A 148 6.84 19.59 9.57
CA ASN A 148 7.18 18.83 10.76
C ASN A 148 5.99 18.77 11.74
N PRO A 149 5.88 17.71 12.56
CA PRO A 149 4.93 17.68 13.67
C PRO A 149 5.15 18.86 14.64
N PRO A 150 4.10 19.33 15.33
CA PRO A 150 4.21 20.26 16.45
C PRO A 150 5.18 19.81 17.55
N ASP A 151 5.70 20.77 18.33
CA ASP A 151 6.59 20.49 19.46
C ASP A 151 5.97 19.46 20.43
N GLY A 152 6.73 18.42 20.77
CA GLY A 152 6.29 17.31 21.63
C GLY A 152 5.76 16.08 20.89
N GLN A 153 5.60 16.15 19.56
CA GLN A 153 5.35 15.00 18.68
C GLN A 153 6.66 14.45 18.08
N THR A 154 6.61 13.27 17.44
CA THR A 154 7.84 12.54 17.07
C THR A 154 8.30 12.90 15.66
N PRO A 155 9.49 13.48 15.45
CA PRO A 155 9.93 13.87 14.11
C PRO A 155 9.91 12.72 13.09
N TRP A 156 9.57 13.04 11.83
CA TRP A 156 9.48 12.07 10.73
C TRP A 156 10.71 11.18 10.54
N LEU A 157 11.92 11.76 10.64
CA LEU A 157 13.15 10.99 10.54
C LEU A 157 13.34 10.06 11.75
N THR A 158 13.04 10.52 12.96
CA THR A 158 13.01 9.67 14.18
C THR A 158 12.04 8.49 14.02
N LEU A 159 10.83 8.70 13.48
CA LEU A 159 9.87 7.62 13.22
C LEU A 159 10.39 6.60 12.19
N ALA A 160 11.01 7.06 11.10
CA ALA A 160 11.64 6.19 10.11
C ALA A 160 12.81 5.37 10.72
N GLN A 161 13.63 5.99 11.57
CA GLN A 161 14.70 5.32 12.32
C GLN A 161 14.14 4.30 13.32
N ALA A 162 13.03 4.59 14.01
CA ALA A 162 12.39 3.67 14.93
C ALA A 162 11.87 2.41 14.23
N VAL A 163 11.21 2.56 13.08
CA VAL A 163 10.77 1.42 12.25
C VAL A 163 11.98 0.57 11.84
N PHE A 164 13.01 1.20 11.25
CA PHE A 164 14.21 0.47 10.84
C PHE A 164 14.89 -0.26 12.00
N ASN A 165 15.10 0.42 13.13
CA ASN A 165 15.82 -0.15 14.28
C ASN A 165 15.06 -1.33 14.90
N THR A 166 13.72 -1.25 14.97
CA THR A 166 12.89 -2.34 15.48
C THR A 166 12.82 -3.52 14.50
N GLN A 167 12.81 -3.28 13.18
CA GLN A 167 12.93 -4.33 12.16
C GLN A 167 14.32 -5.00 12.20
N ALA A 168 15.42 -4.23 12.25
CA ALA A 168 16.78 -4.76 12.32
C ALA A 168 17.00 -5.66 13.54
N TRP A 169 16.34 -5.36 14.67
CA TRP A 169 16.38 -6.20 15.87
C TRP A 169 15.63 -7.54 15.70
N ARG A 170 14.61 -7.61 14.83
CA ARG A 170 13.85 -8.82 14.50
C ARG A 170 14.47 -9.64 13.35
N TRP A 171 15.67 -9.29 12.87
CA TRP A 171 16.33 -10.04 11.81
C TRP A 171 16.69 -11.45 12.29
N ASP A 172 15.87 -12.42 11.89
CA ASP A 172 15.99 -13.79 12.40
C ASP A 172 17.07 -14.57 11.66
N MET A 173 18.04 -15.08 12.44
CA MET A 173 19.13 -15.93 11.96
C MET A 173 18.89 -17.43 12.21
N GLU A 174 17.80 -17.82 12.87
CA GLU A 174 17.45 -19.22 13.15
C GLU A 174 16.93 -19.92 11.89
N TYR A 175 16.02 -19.28 11.14
CA TYR A 175 15.42 -19.84 9.94
C TYR A 175 15.95 -19.16 8.66
N CYS A 176 16.14 -19.95 7.60
CA CYS A 176 16.53 -19.48 6.27
C CYS A 176 17.83 -18.63 6.22
N ASN A 177 18.75 -18.81 7.17
CA ASN A 177 20.03 -18.08 7.31
C ASN A 177 19.89 -16.54 7.43
N GLY A 178 18.73 -16.03 7.83
CA GLY A 178 18.45 -14.59 7.83
C GLY A 178 16.99 -14.29 7.47
N GLY A 179 16.71 -13.00 7.31
CA GLY A 179 15.45 -12.49 6.80
C GLY A 179 14.42 -12.23 7.90
N LEU A 180 13.60 -11.20 7.66
CA LEU A 180 12.40 -10.91 8.43
C LEU A 180 11.28 -11.88 8.04
N HIS A 181 10.54 -12.30 9.07
CA HIS A 181 9.22 -12.90 8.94
C HIS A 181 8.22 -11.85 8.41
N TRP A 182 7.15 -12.28 7.77
CA TRP A 182 6.07 -11.38 7.36
C TRP A 182 5.46 -10.71 8.60
N GLN A 183 4.93 -11.50 9.53
CA GLN A 183 4.30 -10.99 10.75
C GLN A 183 5.32 -10.58 11.84
N ILE A 184 4.98 -9.61 12.68
CA ILE A 184 5.77 -9.22 13.86
C ILE A 184 5.45 -10.10 15.09
N PRO A 185 4.17 -10.31 15.48
CA PRO A 185 3.85 -11.22 16.58
C PRO A 185 3.98 -12.67 16.14
N THR A 186 4.66 -13.49 16.95
CA THR A 186 4.88 -14.93 16.68
C THR A 186 3.60 -15.78 16.69
N THR A 187 2.48 -15.19 17.11
CA THR A 187 1.16 -15.84 17.17
C THR A 187 0.24 -15.49 16.00
N ASN A 188 0.64 -14.59 15.11
CA ASN A 188 -0.14 -14.25 13.92
C ASN A 188 0.10 -15.31 12.83
N GLY A 189 -0.96 -15.67 12.08
CA GLY A 189 -0.82 -16.55 10.91
C GLY A 189 0.06 -15.90 9.85
N GLY A 190 0.99 -16.66 9.26
CA GLY A 190 1.99 -16.13 8.35
C GLY A 190 3.27 -15.64 9.03
N TYR A 191 3.44 -15.80 10.35
CA TYR A 191 4.76 -15.64 10.99
C TYR A 191 5.79 -16.65 10.43
N ASP A 192 5.34 -17.84 10.08
CA ASP A 192 6.10 -18.89 9.40
C ASP A 192 6.51 -18.54 7.95
N TYR A 193 5.94 -17.49 7.35
CA TYR A 193 6.26 -17.06 5.98
C TYR A 193 7.28 -15.91 6.00
N LYS A 194 8.47 -16.11 5.40
CA LYS A 194 9.44 -15.02 5.15
C LYS A 194 9.24 -14.51 3.73
N ASN A 195 8.56 -13.38 3.59
CA ASN A 195 8.20 -12.82 2.28
C ASN A 195 9.16 -11.73 1.80
N SER A 196 9.11 -11.45 0.50
CA SER A 196 9.87 -10.37 -0.13
C SER A 196 9.44 -9.01 0.42
N ILE A 197 8.14 -8.72 0.55
CA ILE A 197 7.67 -7.37 0.89
C ILE A 197 8.25 -6.85 2.22
N ALA A 198 8.25 -7.65 3.28
CA ALA A 198 8.84 -7.28 4.57
C ALA A 198 10.34 -6.94 4.44
N ASN A 199 11.08 -7.74 3.68
CA ASN A 199 12.51 -7.62 3.52
C ASN A 199 12.93 -6.49 2.57
N VAL A 200 12.21 -6.26 1.47
CA VAL A 200 12.49 -5.15 0.55
C VAL A 200 12.08 -3.80 1.15
N VAL A 201 11.06 -3.74 2.02
CA VAL A 201 10.69 -2.51 2.73
C VAL A 201 11.75 -2.14 3.77
N PHE A 202 12.24 -3.12 4.55
CA PHE A 202 13.39 -2.92 5.45
C PHE A 202 14.63 -2.41 4.69
N LEU A 203 14.95 -3.03 3.56
CA LEU A 203 16.01 -2.59 2.64
C LEU A 203 15.77 -1.17 2.14
N ASN A 204 14.53 -0.81 1.75
CA ASN A 204 14.19 0.51 1.25
C ASN A 204 14.42 1.62 2.29
N ILE A 205 13.92 1.40 3.52
CA ILE A 205 14.11 2.35 4.62
C ILE A 205 15.61 2.45 4.96
N GLY A 206 16.34 1.34 5.01
CA GLY A 206 17.79 1.32 5.21
C GLY A 206 18.54 2.14 4.16
N ALA A 207 18.21 1.99 2.87
CA ALA A 207 18.88 2.73 1.79
C ALA A 207 18.66 4.24 1.92
N ARG A 208 17.42 4.64 2.26
CA ARG A 208 17.01 6.04 2.42
C ARG A 208 17.63 6.67 3.67
N LEU A 209 17.66 5.95 4.79
CA LEU A 209 18.37 6.37 6.00
C LEU A 209 19.89 6.49 5.75
N ALA A 210 20.52 5.54 5.04
CA ALA A 210 21.94 5.63 4.66
C ALA A 210 22.22 6.91 3.85
N ARG A 211 21.38 7.19 2.84
CA ARG A 211 21.51 8.38 2.00
C ARG A 211 21.27 9.68 2.77
N TYR A 212 20.20 9.74 3.58
CA TYR A 212 19.79 10.94 4.30
C TYR A 212 20.75 11.29 5.44
N THR A 213 21.22 10.30 6.19
CA THR A 213 22.04 10.49 7.39
C THR A 213 23.55 10.42 7.14
N LYS A 214 23.98 9.80 6.02
CA LYS A 214 25.37 9.41 5.75
C LYS A 214 25.97 8.42 6.77
N ASN A 215 25.12 7.56 7.35
CA ASN A 215 25.55 6.49 8.26
C ASN A 215 25.61 5.13 7.53
N ASP A 216 26.84 4.66 7.30
CA ASP A 216 27.16 3.39 6.65
C ASP A 216 26.59 2.15 7.36
N THR A 217 26.14 2.25 8.60
CA THR A 217 25.46 1.15 9.32
C THR A 217 24.18 0.73 8.59
N TYR A 218 23.39 1.71 8.12
CA TYR A 218 22.19 1.42 7.34
C TYR A 218 22.54 0.80 5.98
N ALA A 219 23.61 1.28 5.32
CA ALA A 219 24.09 0.72 4.05
C ALA A 219 24.54 -0.74 4.17
N LYS A 220 25.21 -1.12 5.28
CA LYS A 220 25.59 -2.51 5.55
C LYS A 220 24.37 -3.42 5.70
N TRP A 221 23.32 -2.96 6.39
CA TRP A 221 22.06 -3.70 6.47
C TRP A 221 21.36 -3.85 5.12
N VAL A 222 21.48 -2.86 4.22
CA VAL A 222 20.97 -2.96 2.84
C VAL A 222 21.71 -4.01 2.03
N ASP A 223 23.04 -4.08 2.17
CA ASP A 223 23.82 -5.17 1.57
C ASP A 223 23.44 -6.54 2.18
N THR A 224 23.33 -6.66 3.51
CA THR A 224 22.85 -7.89 4.19
C THR A 224 21.46 -8.33 3.68
N ALA A 225 20.52 -7.39 3.58
CA ALA A 225 19.16 -7.68 3.15
C ALA A 225 19.12 -8.10 1.66
N TRP A 226 19.84 -7.39 0.78
CA TRP A 226 19.93 -7.80 -0.63
C TRP A 226 20.52 -9.19 -0.75
N ASP A 227 21.70 -9.39 -0.15
CA ASP A 227 22.48 -10.61 -0.35
C ASP A 227 21.75 -11.82 0.29
N TRP A 228 20.86 -11.60 1.28
CA TRP A 228 19.87 -12.60 1.74
C TRP A 228 18.76 -12.86 0.72
N ILE A 229 18.05 -11.83 0.22
CA ILE A 229 16.93 -11.99 -0.74
C ILE A 229 17.41 -12.70 -2.03
N GLU A 230 18.62 -12.38 -2.51
CA GLU A 230 19.28 -13.04 -3.64
C GLU A 230 19.73 -14.47 -3.26
N GLY A 231 20.24 -14.67 -2.04
CA GLY A 231 20.70 -15.97 -1.53
C GLY A 231 19.59 -17.01 -1.33
N VAL A 232 18.39 -16.61 -0.91
CA VAL A 232 17.20 -17.49 -0.86
C VAL A 232 16.50 -17.64 -2.21
N GLY A 233 16.96 -16.92 -3.24
CA GLY A 233 16.46 -17.05 -4.62
C GLY A 233 15.18 -16.26 -4.93
N TYR A 234 14.74 -15.37 -4.04
CA TYR A 234 13.57 -14.52 -4.29
C TYR A 234 13.86 -13.45 -5.35
N ILE A 235 15.12 -12.99 -5.47
CA ILE A 235 15.61 -12.29 -6.66
C ILE A 235 16.30 -13.32 -7.56
N THR A 236 15.74 -13.55 -8.74
CA THR A 236 16.34 -14.44 -9.75
C THR A 236 17.43 -13.73 -10.57
N LYS A 237 18.25 -14.49 -11.30
CA LYS A 237 19.29 -13.95 -12.21
C LYS A 237 18.73 -13.05 -13.31
N ASP A 238 17.49 -13.28 -13.70
CA ASP A 238 16.76 -12.50 -14.70
C ASP A 238 15.94 -11.35 -14.06
N TYR A 239 16.23 -11.01 -12.80
CA TYR A 239 15.59 -9.94 -12.01
C TYR A 239 14.09 -10.10 -11.75
N ASN A 240 13.50 -11.29 -11.94
CA ASN A 240 12.20 -11.62 -11.33
C ASN A 240 12.31 -11.46 -9.79
N VAL A 241 11.30 -10.83 -9.18
CA VAL A 241 11.19 -10.64 -7.73
C VAL A 241 9.96 -11.41 -7.25
N LEU A 242 10.22 -12.59 -6.68
CA LEU A 242 9.23 -13.58 -6.25
C LEU A 242 8.67 -13.23 -4.86
N ASP A 243 7.59 -13.88 -4.43
CA ASP A 243 6.82 -13.40 -3.28
C ASP A 243 7.36 -13.84 -1.91
N GLY A 244 7.84 -15.07 -1.76
CA GLY A 244 8.31 -15.58 -0.47
C GLY A 244 8.40 -17.10 -0.39
N GLY A 245 8.59 -17.62 0.82
CA GLY A 245 8.68 -19.04 1.17
C GLY A 245 8.55 -19.24 2.68
N HIS A 246 8.28 -20.47 3.13
CA HIS A 246 8.01 -20.78 4.53
C HIS A 246 9.26 -21.31 5.27
N THR A 247 9.38 -20.95 6.54
CA THR A 247 10.52 -21.33 7.39
C THR A 247 10.64 -22.84 7.60
N GLU A 248 9.52 -23.57 7.57
CA GLU A 248 9.48 -25.04 7.70
C GLU A 248 10.21 -25.74 6.54
N GLU A 249 10.12 -25.17 5.33
CA GLU A 249 10.76 -25.68 4.11
C GLU A 249 12.09 -24.97 3.81
N ASN A 250 12.71 -24.34 4.82
CA ASN A 250 13.92 -23.50 4.70
C ASN A 250 13.80 -22.40 3.63
N CYS A 251 12.60 -21.86 3.42
CA CYS A 251 12.28 -20.87 2.39
C CYS A 251 12.51 -21.35 0.94
N THR A 252 12.57 -22.67 0.71
CA THR A 252 12.83 -23.26 -0.62
C THR A 252 11.57 -23.54 -1.44
N ASP A 253 10.40 -23.47 -0.81
CA ASP A 253 9.06 -23.61 -1.38
C ASP A 253 8.57 -22.30 -2.04
N ILE A 254 9.43 -21.69 -2.85
CA ILE A 254 9.27 -20.30 -3.31
C ILE A 254 7.93 -20.10 -4.06
N ASN A 255 7.10 -19.19 -3.54
CA ASN A 255 5.92 -18.68 -4.22
C ASN A 255 6.36 -17.83 -5.44
N PRO A 256 6.11 -18.28 -6.68
CA PRO A 256 6.66 -17.66 -7.89
C PRO A 256 5.87 -16.43 -8.37
N VAL A 257 4.84 -16.00 -7.62
CA VAL A 257 4.03 -14.82 -7.98
C VAL A 257 4.90 -13.56 -7.90
N GLN A 258 4.74 -12.68 -8.89
CA GLN A 258 5.46 -11.41 -8.97
C GLN A 258 4.47 -10.26 -8.82
N PHE A 259 4.45 -9.65 -7.64
CA PHE A 259 3.68 -8.43 -7.37
C PHE A 259 4.51 -7.19 -7.65
N SER A 260 3.92 -6.18 -8.29
CA SER A 260 4.66 -4.97 -8.66
C SER A 260 5.16 -4.16 -7.46
N ALA A 261 4.50 -4.27 -6.29
CA ALA A 261 4.96 -3.64 -5.05
C ALA A 261 6.37 -4.12 -4.62
N ASN A 262 6.65 -5.42 -4.71
CA ASN A 262 7.96 -5.99 -4.36
C ASN A 262 9.06 -5.39 -5.24
N MET A 263 8.81 -5.36 -6.56
CA MET A 263 9.73 -4.77 -7.54
C MET A 263 9.90 -3.25 -7.33
N ALA A 264 8.80 -2.52 -7.14
CA ALA A 264 8.82 -1.06 -6.96
C ALA A 264 9.69 -0.64 -5.77
N VAL A 265 9.46 -1.27 -4.61
CA VAL A 265 10.17 -0.95 -3.36
C VAL A 265 11.66 -1.32 -3.46
N LEU A 266 11.98 -2.46 -4.08
CA LEU A 266 13.35 -2.91 -4.31
C LEU A 266 14.12 -2.03 -5.31
N LEU A 267 13.50 -1.68 -6.45
CA LEU A 267 14.07 -0.77 -7.45
C LEU A 267 14.34 0.61 -6.84
N HIS A 268 13.38 1.14 -6.07
CA HIS A 268 13.53 2.41 -5.36
C HIS A 268 14.73 2.38 -4.39
N GLY A 269 14.84 1.34 -3.54
CA GLY A 269 15.95 1.19 -2.61
C GLY A 269 17.31 1.06 -3.32
N SER A 270 17.35 0.31 -4.42
CA SER A 270 18.54 0.13 -5.25
C SER A 270 19.00 1.43 -5.92
N ALA A 271 18.07 2.25 -6.40
CA ALA A 271 18.36 3.55 -7.00
C ALA A 271 18.91 4.55 -5.96
N ILE A 272 18.37 4.52 -4.75
CA ILE A 272 18.87 5.30 -3.61
C ILE A 272 20.30 4.85 -3.24
N MET A 273 20.60 3.55 -3.23
CA MET A 273 21.95 3.03 -3.01
C MET A 273 22.94 3.37 -4.13
N TYR A 274 22.51 3.31 -5.40
CA TYR A 274 23.31 3.81 -6.52
C TYR A 274 23.72 5.27 -6.29
N ASN A 275 22.78 6.12 -5.86
CA ASN A 275 23.04 7.53 -5.57
C ASN A 275 23.95 7.73 -4.34
N TYR A 276 23.69 7.02 -3.23
CA TYR A 276 24.49 7.11 -2.01
C TYR A 276 25.94 6.61 -2.21
N THR A 277 26.14 5.56 -3.01
CA THR A 277 27.47 5.02 -3.36
C THR A 277 28.17 5.77 -4.50
N ASN A 278 27.72 6.99 -4.85
CA ASN A 278 28.27 7.83 -5.92
C ASN A 278 28.37 7.12 -7.28
N GLY A 279 27.38 6.28 -7.62
CA GLY A 279 27.27 5.61 -8.91
C GLY A 279 28.04 4.30 -9.04
N SER A 280 28.24 3.55 -7.95
CA SER A 280 28.97 2.28 -7.99
C SER A 280 28.36 1.26 -8.97
N GLU A 281 29.22 0.51 -9.68
CA GLU A 281 28.76 -0.43 -10.72
C GLU A 281 27.89 -1.57 -10.15
N LYS A 282 28.14 -2.01 -8.90
CA LYS A 282 27.30 -2.98 -8.16
C LYS A 282 25.83 -2.55 -8.18
N TRP A 283 25.56 -1.32 -7.74
CA TRP A 283 24.19 -0.80 -7.67
C TRP A 283 23.67 -0.34 -9.04
N ARG A 284 24.55 0.11 -9.95
CA ARG A 284 24.19 0.47 -11.32
C ARG A 284 23.63 -0.73 -12.09
N ALA A 285 24.30 -1.88 -12.01
CA ALA A 285 23.87 -3.12 -12.65
C ALA A 285 22.53 -3.61 -12.06
N ARG A 286 22.38 -3.60 -10.72
CA ARG A 286 21.14 -3.95 -10.03
C ARG A 286 19.96 -3.07 -10.49
N VAL A 287 20.12 -1.75 -10.52
CA VAL A 287 19.09 -0.80 -10.99
C VAL A 287 18.74 -1.02 -12.46
N ALA A 288 19.73 -1.23 -13.33
CA ALA A 288 19.49 -1.47 -14.76
C ALA A 288 18.73 -2.79 -15.01
N GLY A 289 19.09 -3.87 -14.31
CA GLY A 289 18.41 -5.16 -14.41
C GLY A 289 16.96 -5.12 -13.91
N LEU A 290 16.75 -4.59 -12.70
CA LEU A 290 15.42 -4.42 -12.12
C LEU A 290 14.53 -3.53 -13.01
N LEU A 291 15.04 -2.44 -13.57
CA LEU A 291 14.28 -1.56 -14.46
C LEU A 291 13.90 -2.26 -15.78
N ASN A 292 14.84 -2.97 -16.40
CA ASN A 292 14.57 -3.69 -17.64
C ASN A 292 13.45 -4.74 -17.44
N HIS A 293 13.53 -5.54 -16.37
CA HIS A 293 12.48 -6.51 -16.03
C HIS A 293 11.16 -5.81 -15.64
N THR A 294 11.23 -4.67 -14.95
CA THR A 294 10.05 -3.86 -14.62
C THR A 294 9.29 -3.46 -15.88
N ILE A 295 9.98 -2.93 -16.89
CA ILE A 295 9.35 -2.46 -18.14
C ILE A 295 8.80 -3.65 -18.95
N ASP A 296 9.58 -4.72 -19.14
CA ASP A 296 9.16 -5.89 -19.92
C ASP A 296 7.96 -6.62 -19.28
N PHE A 297 8.03 -6.84 -17.96
CA PHE A 297 6.99 -7.56 -17.25
C PHE A 297 5.79 -6.65 -16.94
N PHE A 298 5.95 -5.57 -16.19
CA PHE A 298 4.80 -4.82 -15.67
C PHE A 298 4.20 -3.77 -16.63
N PHE A 299 4.87 -3.41 -17.74
CA PHE A 299 4.40 -2.39 -18.68
C PHE A 299 4.19 -2.93 -20.12
N PRO A 300 3.34 -3.96 -20.32
CA PRO A 300 2.97 -4.40 -21.68
C PRO A 300 2.40 -3.23 -22.48
N ASP A 301 2.90 -3.04 -23.70
CA ASP A 301 2.56 -1.91 -24.58
C ASP A 301 2.73 -0.51 -23.94
N GLY A 302 3.54 -0.42 -22.87
CA GLY A 302 3.81 0.82 -22.13
C GLY A 302 2.75 1.19 -21.07
N ILE A 303 1.73 0.36 -20.83
CA ILE A 303 0.70 0.60 -19.81
C ILE A 303 0.86 -0.41 -18.68
N MET A 304 0.80 0.06 -17.43
CA MET A 304 1.02 -0.81 -16.28
C MET A 304 -0.13 -1.81 -16.04
N VAL A 305 0.24 -3.09 -15.87
CA VAL A 305 -0.67 -4.21 -15.59
C VAL A 305 -0.16 -5.05 -14.41
N GLU A 306 -0.99 -5.28 -13.40
CA GLU A 306 -0.67 -6.13 -12.25
C GLU A 306 -0.92 -7.61 -12.63
N ARG A 307 0.00 -8.20 -13.40
CA ARG A 307 -0.18 -9.52 -14.06
C ARG A 307 -0.57 -10.67 -13.14
N ALA A 308 -0.29 -10.58 -11.84
CA ALA A 308 -0.68 -11.58 -10.85
C ALA A 308 -2.21 -11.72 -10.69
N CYS A 309 -2.98 -10.65 -10.96
CA CYS A 309 -4.42 -10.61 -10.66
C CYS A 309 -5.27 -9.78 -11.66
N GLU A 310 -4.66 -8.97 -12.53
CA GLU A 310 -5.33 -8.19 -13.56
C GLU A 310 -5.42 -8.97 -14.87
N LEU A 311 -6.51 -9.72 -15.06
CA LEU A 311 -6.71 -10.56 -16.23
C LEU A 311 -7.32 -9.77 -17.41
N PRO A 312 -7.13 -10.22 -18.67
CA PRO A 312 -7.68 -9.54 -19.84
C PRO A 312 -9.21 -9.38 -19.85
N ASP A 313 -9.95 -10.23 -19.14
CA ASP A 313 -11.41 -10.23 -19.05
C ASP A 313 -11.96 -9.68 -17.72
N ARG A 314 -11.18 -9.72 -16.63
CA ARG A 314 -11.67 -9.39 -15.27
C ARG A 314 -10.53 -9.02 -14.31
N VAL A 315 -10.85 -8.32 -13.23
CA VAL A 315 -9.95 -8.13 -12.09
C VAL A 315 -10.18 -9.26 -11.09
N GLN A 316 -9.10 -9.84 -10.56
CA GLN A 316 -9.10 -10.78 -9.42
C GLN A 316 -8.26 -10.27 -8.26
N CYS A 317 -7.88 -8.99 -8.29
CA CYS A 317 -7.03 -8.36 -7.30
C CYS A 317 -7.75 -8.17 -5.97
N ASN A 318 -7.03 -8.34 -4.86
CA ASN A 318 -7.53 -8.02 -3.52
C ASN A 318 -7.41 -6.50 -3.23
N THR A 319 -7.92 -6.05 -2.08
CA THR A 319 -7.85 -4.63 -1.67
C THR A 319 -6.44 -4.05 -1.75
N ASP A 320 -5.43 -4.83 -1.35
CA ASP A 320 -4.03 -4.40 -1.29
C ASP A 320 -3.47 -4.11 -2.69
N GLN A 321 -3.65 -5.06 -3.61
CA GLN A 321 -3.08 -5.08 -4.96
C GLN A 321 -3.54 -3.89 -5.82
N HIS A 322 -4.72 -3.34 -5.56
CA HIS A 322 -5.24 -2.15 -6.26
C HIS A 322 -4.35 -0.91 -6.11
N SER A 323 -3.56 -0.84 -5.03
CA SER A 323 -2.66 0.28 -4.74
C SER A 323 -1.24 0.13 -5.30
N PHE A 324 -0.87 -1.07 -5.78
CA PHE A 324 0.51 -1.39 -6.13
C PHE A 324 1.04 -0.60 -7.35
N LYS A 325 0.15 -0.31 -8.32
CA LYS A 325 0.50 0.51 -9.50
C LYS A 325 0.98 1.91 -9.11
N GLY A 326 0.38 2.52 -8.09
CA GLY A 326 0.81 3.80 -7.56
C GLY A 326 2.23 3.76 -6.97
N TYR A 327 2.58 2.69 -6.27
CA TYR A 327 3.92 2.51 -5.70
C TYR A 327 4.98 2.39 -6.78
N MET A 328 4.68 1.66 -7.87
CA MET A 328 5.56 1.56 -9.03
C MET A 328 5.79 2.91 -9.71
N HIS A 329 4.73 3.68 -9.98
CA HIS A 329 4.86 5.03 -10.57
C HIS A 329 5.76 5.95 -9.73
N ARG A 330 5.57 5.95 -8.40
CA ARG A 330 6.38 6.73 -7.45
C ARG A 330 7.83 6.26 -7.37
N ALA A 331 8.07 4.96 -7.31
CA ALA A 331 9.39 4.34 -7.30
C ALA A 331 10.19 4.66 -8.58
N LEU A 332 9.54 4.55 -9.74
CA LEU A 332 10.11 4.90 -11.03
C LEU A 332 10.46 6.39 -11.09
N ALA A 333 9.56 7.28 -10.67
CA ALA A 333 9.81 8.72 -10.67
C ALA A 333 11.06 9.10 -9.85
N THR A 334 11.20 8.60 -8.63
CA THR A 334 12.42 8.83 -7.82
C THR A 334 13.65 8.21 -8.49
N THR A 335 13.55 7.00 -9.05
CA THR A 335 14.64 6.32 -9.76
C THR A 335 15.17 7.17 -10.93
N ALA A 336 14.28 7.78 -11.72
CA ALA A 336 14.62 8.66 -12.84
C ALA A 336 15.29 9.99 -12.44
N VAL A 337 15.29 10.33 -11.14
CA VAL A 337 16.01 11.47 -10.57
C VAL A 337 17.34 11.03 -9.97
N VAL A 338 17.34 10.00 -9.10
CA VAL A 338 18.54 9.62 -8.35
C VAL A 338 19.51 8.73 -9.14
N ALA A 339 19.02 8.08 -10.20
CA ALA A 339 19.81 7.29 -11.16
C ALA A 339 19.57 7.77 -12.61
N PRO A 340 20.10 8.95 -13.02
CA PRO A 340 19.71 9.64 -14.26
C PRO A 340 19.86 8.86 -15.57
N PHE A 341 20.71 7.82 -15.62
CA PHE A 341 20.86 6.96 -16.80
C PHE A 341 19.57 6.18 -17.16
N THR A 342 18.63 6.08 -16.22
CA THR A 342 17.31 5.45 -16.40
C THR A 342 16.25 6.40 -16.97
N ARG A 343 16.48 7.72 -16.92
CA ARG A 343 15.43 8.74 -17.02
C ARG A 343 14.61 8.66 -18.29
N GLU A 344 15.25 8.48 -19.45
CA GLU A 344 14.56 8.47 -20.74
C GLU A 344 13.55 7.33 -20.86
N GLN A 345 13.92 6.13 -20.40
CA GLN A 345 13.06 4.96 -20.41
C GLN A 345 11.90 5.14 -19.43
N ILE A 346 12.19 5.63 -18.23
CA ILE A 346 11.18 5.84 -17.18
C ILE A 346 10.16 6.90 -17.56
N VAL A 347 10.59 8.08 -18.00
CA VAL A 347 9.66 9.17 -18.38
C VAL A 347 8.74 8.73 -19.52
N ARG A 348 9.23 7.89 -20.43
CA ARG A 348 8.42 7.28 -21.50
C ARG A 348 7.31 6.39 -20.95
N VAL A 349 7.61 5.43 -20.07
CA VAL A 349 6.62 4.49 -19.53
C VAL A 349 5.67 5.12 -18.50
N LEU A 350 6.14 6.09 -17.72
CA LEU A 350 5.27 6.89 -16.85
C LEU A 350 4.21 7.61 -17.70
N ARG A 351 4.62 8.25 -18.80
CA ARG A 351 3.69 8.96 -19.69
C ARG A 351 2.62 8.03 -20.28
N SER A 352 3.02 6.94 -20.95
CA SER A 352 2.07 6.01 -21.59
C SER A 352 1.16 5.32 -20.56
N SER A 353 1.68 4.98 -19.38
CA SER A 353 0.85 4.38 -18.34
C SER A 353 -0.11 5.38 -17.69
N THR A 354 0.25 6.66 -17.56
CA THR A 354 -0.68 7.70 -17.06
C THR A 354 -1.72 8.07 -18.10
N GLU A 355 -1.38 8.03 -19.41
CA GLU A 355 -2.36 8.11 -20.50
C GLU A 355 -3.42 7.00 -20.36
N GLY A 356 -3.00 5.76 -20.09
CA GLY A 356 -3.89 4.64 -19.75
C GLY A 356 -4.73 4.89 -18.50
N ALA A 357 -4.10 5.29 -17.38
CA ALA A 357 -4.78 5.55 -16.11
C ALA A 357 -5.91 6.57 -16.26
N VAL A 358 -5.59 7.73 -16.82
CA VAL A 358 -6.54 8.82 -17.10
C VAL A 358 -7.69 8.36 -18.00
N SER A 359 -7.43 7.51 -18.99
CA SER A 359 -8.46 7.01 -19.90
C SER A 359 -9.54 6.18 -19.19
N SER A 360 -9.22 5.65 -18.01
CA SER A 360 -10.09 4.91 -17.09
C SER A 360 -10.73 5.75 -15.98
N CYS A 361 -10.52 7.07 -15.98
CA CYS A 361 -11.07 7.98 -14.96
C CYS A 361 -12.30 8.77 -15.45
N LEU A 362 -13.26 8.92 -14.55
CA LEU A 362 -14.46 9.73 -14.67
C LEU A 362 -14.20 11.20 -14.25
N ALA A 363 -15.07 12.10 -14.65
CA ALA A 363 -14.92 13.55 -14.45
C ALA A 363 -15.06 13.99 -12.98
N ASP A 364 -15.61 13.15 -12.10
CA ASP A 364 -15.65 13.36 -10.65
C ASP A 364 -14.38 12.85 -9.94
N GLY A 365 -13.41 12.35 -10.70
CA GLY A 365 -12.14 11.82 -10.20
C GLY A 365 -12.11 10.31 -10.00
N THR A 366 -13.25 9.61 -10.07
CA THR A 366 -13.30 8.15 -9.85
C THR A 366 -12.54 7.42 -10.95
N CYS A 367 -11.57 6.58 -10.61
CA CYS A 367 -10.68 5.90 -11.54
C CYS A 367 -10.78 4.38 -11.48
N GLY A 368 -10.68 3.74 -12.65
CA GLY A 368 -10.61 2.28 -12.77
C GLY A 368 -9.23 1.72 -12.47
N PHE A 369 -9.14 0.40 -12.34
CA PHE A 369 -7.88 -0.31 -12.16
C PHE A 369 -7.24 -0.72 -13.50
N ARG A 370 -8.07 -1.08 -14.48
CA ARG A 370 -7.68 -1.64 -15.78
C ARG A 370 -7.34 -0.59 -16.83
N TRP A 371 -6.22 0.08 -16.61
CA TRP A 371 -5.69 1.18 -17.43
C TRP A 371 -5.46 0.84 -18.91
N ASN A 372 -5.36 -0.44 -19.27
CA ASN A 372 -5.19 -0.91 -20.65
C ASN A 372 -6.50 -1.09 -21.43
N THR A 373 -7.67 -0.86 -20.82
CA THR A 373 -8.98 -1.03 -21.47
C THR A 373 -9.47 0.20 -22.24
N GLY A 374 -8.93 1.40 -21.92
CA GLY A 374 -9.36 2.65 -22.54
C GLY A 374 -10.69 3.21 -22.01
N SER A 375 -11.24 2.66 -20.92
CA SER A 375 -12.47 3.11 -20.26
C SER A 375 -12.44 2.84 -18.76
N TYR A 376 -13.35 3.46 -18.01
CA TYR A 376 -13.64 3.02 -16.64
C TYR A 376 -14.14 1.57 -16.69
N ASP A 377 -13.66 0.73 -15.77
CA ASP A 377 -13.96 -0.71 -15.70
C ASP A 377 -15.08 -1.05 -14.72
N GLY A 378 -15.47 -0.09 -13.87
CA GLY A 378 -16.50 -0.28 -12.84
C GLY A 378 -16.03 -1.08 -11.63
N ASP A 379 -14.73 -1.36 -11.48
CA ASP A 379 -14.25 -2.21 -10.40
C ASP A 379 -14.07 -1.43 -9.09
N ASN A 380 -15.06 -1.57 -8.21
CA ASN A 380 -15.10 -0.99 -6.88
C ASN A 380 -15.40 -2.01 -5.77
N VAL A 381 -15.38 -3.32 -6.10
CA VAL A 381 -15.90 -4.39 -5.23
C VAL A 381 -15.13 -4.50 -3.92
N VAL A 382 -13.82 -4.27 -3.96
CA VAL A 382 -12.92 -4.27 -2.79
C VAL A 382 -12.61 -2.86 -2.27
N GLY A 383 -13.42 -1.87 -2.64
CA GLY A 383 -13.22 -0.46 -2.30
C GLY A 383 -12.30 0.28 -3.30
N PRO A 384 -12.64 1.52 -3.71
CA PRO A 384 -11.94 2.26 -4.76
C PRO A 384 -10.63 2.97 -4.32
N ALA A 385 -10.32 3.06 -3.02
CA ALA A 385 -9.21 3.92 -2.57
C ALA A 385 -7.83 3.49 -3.12
N GLY A 386 -7.62 2.19 -3.41
CA GLY A 386 -6.38 1.72 -4.02
C GLY A 386 -6.21 2.22 -5.47
N GLN A 387 -7.30 2.21 -6.24
CA GLN A 387 -7.39 2.71 -7.61
C GLN A 387 -7.09 4.22 -7.62
N GLU A 388 -7.71 5.00 -6.73
CA GLU A 388 -7.46 6.45 -6.64
C GLU A 388 -6.04 6.76 -6.17
N MET A 389 -5.49 6.02 -5.21
CA MET A 389 -4.07 6.13 -4.83
C MET A 389 -3.14 5.89 -6.02
N SER A 390 -3.46 4.90 -6.86
CA SER A 390 -2.69 4.56 -8.05
C SER A 390 -2.79 5.62 -9.14
N ALA A 391 -3.99 6.15 -9.42
CA ALA A 391 -4.21 7.19 -10.40
C ALA A 391 -3.63 8.55 -9.96
N LEU A 392 -3.76 8.90 -8.68
CA LEU A 392 -3.20 10.12 -8.10
C LEU A 392 -1.66 10.11 -8.15
N ALA A 393 -1.05 8.97 -7.84
CA ALA A 393 0.38 8.76 -8.00
C ALA A 393 0.81 8.96 -9.46
N ALA A 394 0.14 8.29 -10.41
CA ALA A 394 0.45 8.35 -11.83
C ALA A 394 0.34 9.77 -12.43
N LEU A 395 -0.67 10.55 -12.01
CA LEU A 395 -0.79 11.97 -12.39
C LEU A 395 0.30 12.83 -11.75
N SER A 396 0.53 12.69 -10.44
CA SER A 396 1.49 13.51 -9.69
C SER A 396 2.91 13.33 -10.23
N THR A 397 3.32 12.09 -10.54
CA THR A 397 4.67 11.77 -11.02
C THR A 397 4.99 12.28 -12.41
N LEU A 398 4.02 12.71 -13.22
CA LEU A 398 4.31 13.41 -14.49
C LEU A 398 4.87 14.82 -14.27
N LEU A 399 4.75 15.39 -13.07
CA LEU A 399 5.31 16.70 -12.71
C LEU A 399 6.81 16.61 -12.31
N ILE A 400 7.51 15.58 -12.79
CA ILE A 400 8.91 15.22 -12.46
C ILE A 400 9.96 16.23 -12.94
N ASP A 401 9.67 17.03 -13.97
CA ASP A 401 10.63 18.02 -14.52
C ASP A 401 10.70 19.32 -13.71
N GLN A 402 9.98 19.43 -12.59
CA GLN A 402 10.10 20.57 -11.68
C GLN A 402 11.46 20.60 -10.98
N GLN A 403 12.08 21.78 -10.88
CA GLN A 403 13.41 21.94 -10.26
C GLN A 403 13.50 21.34 -8.84
N LYS A 404 12.46 21.49 -8.01
CA LYS A 404 12.41 20.90 -6.65
C LYS A 404 12.50 19.36 -6.67
N VAL A 405 11.92 18.72 -7.69
CA VAL A 405 11.97 17.26 -7.88
C VAL A 405 13.33 16.86 -8.44
N LEU A 406 13.85 17.58 -9.45
CA LEU A 406 15.15 17.32 -10.08
C LEU A 406 16.35 17.45 -9.11
N ASN A 407 16.22 18.23 -8.04
CA ASN A 407 17.20 18.29 -6.96
C ASN A 407 17.31 16.96 -6.16
N GLY A 408 16.32 16.08 -6.29
CA GLY A 408 16.22 14.79 -5.61
C GLY A 408 15.78 14.87 -4.15
N PRO A 409 15.57 13.71 -3.51
CA PRO A 409 15.23 13.63 -2.09
C PRO A 409 16.28 14.34 -1.24
N LEU A 410 15.86 15.04 -0.19
CA LEU A 410 16.76 15.77 0.68
C LEU A 410 17.57 14.85 1.61
N THR A 411 18.52 15.44 2.30
CA THR A 411 19.37 14.81 3.33
C THR A 411 19.55 15.80 4.50
N ASN A 412 20.18 15.34 5.58
CA ASN A 412 20.62 16.17 6.70
C ASN A 412 21.57 17.33 6.30
N THR A 413 22.14 17.30 5.09
CA THR A 413 23.13 18.26 4.59
C THR A 413 22.62 19.08 3.39
N THR A 414 21.49 18.70 2.78
CA THR A 414 20.88 19.44 1.65
C THR A 414 19.58 20.19 2.02
N GLY A 415 19.28 20.31 3.31
CA GLY A 415 18.18 21.15 3.82
C GLY A 415 16.98 20.38 4.38
N GLY A 416 17.07 19.06 4.59
CA GLY A 416 16.04 18.33 5.32
C GLY A 416 15.99 18.76 6.79
N THR A 417 14.83 19.21 7.26
CA THR A 417 14.68 19.82 8.61
C THR A 417 14.27 18.83 9.71
N SER A 418 13.75 17.65 9.34
CA SER A 418 13.28 16.66 10.31
C SER A 418 14.44 16.13 11.14
N GLN A 419 14.31 16.20 12.46
CA GLN A 419 15.32 15.74 13.42
C GLN A 419 15.31 14.21 13.52
N GLY A 420 16.45 13.62 13.81
CA GLY A 420 16.60 12.17 13.96
C GLY A 420 17.11 11.80 15.35
N ASP A 421 16.85 10.54 15.72
CA ASP A 421 17.39 9.91 16.91
C ASP A 421 17.93 8.52 16.51
N PRO A 422 19.26 8.32 16.51
CA PRO A 422 19.87 7.01 16.22
C PRO A 422 19.41 5.88 17.16
N SER A 423 18.91 6.21 18.35
CA SER A 423 18.40 5.26 19.36
C SER A 423 16.88 5.06 19.32
N ALA A 424 16.19 5.69 18.36
CA ALA A 424 14.74 5.57 18.17
C ALA A 424 14.29 4.10 18.07
N GLY A 425 13.15 3.77 18.68
CA GLY A 425 12.68 2.38 18.79
C GLY A 425 13.42 1.52 19.82
N GLY A 426 14.47 2.03 20.48
CA GLY A 426 15.26 1.27 21.47
C GLY A 426 14.54 0.96 22.79
N THR A 427 13.50 1.71 23.15
CA THR A 427 12.60 1.36 24.27
C THR A 427 11.52 0.40 23.79
N PHE A 428 11.88 -0.89 23.72
CA PHE A 428 10.94 -1.94 23.36
C PHE A 428 9.86 -2.13 24.43
N ASN A 429 8.68 -1.55 24.20
CA ASN A 429 7.43 -2.15 24.68
C ASN A 429 7.14 -3.39 23.83
N ALA A 430 7.99 -4.41 23.96
CA ALA A 430 7.68 -5.73 23.45
C ALA A 430 6.32 -6.15 24.04
N LEU A 431 5.43 -6.71 23.22
CA LEU A 431 4.23 -7.40 23.70
C LEU A 431 4.69 -8.33 24.82
N ALA A 432 4.22 -8.06 26.05
CA ALA A 432 4.82 -8.67 27.23
C ALA A 432 4.85 -10.18 27.04
N PRO A 433 6.04 -10.83 27.13
CA PRO A 433 6.17 -12.23 26.75
C PRO A 433 5.13 -13.04 27.52
N PRO A 434 4.34 -13.89 26.83
CA PRO A 434 3.21 -14.57 27.43
C PRO A 434 3.69 -15.28 28.69
N LYS A 435 3.01 -15.02 29.82
CA LYS A 435 3.47 -15.47 31.14
C LYS A 435 3.73 -16.98 31.07
N PRO A 436 4.86 -17.48 31.62
CA PRO A 436 5.18 -18.90 31.59
C PRO A 436 4.00 -19.73 32.09
N ILE A 437 3.48 -20.63 31.24
CA ILE A 437 2.28 -21.43 31.53
C ILE A 437 2.52 -22.23 32.81
N THR A 438 1.81 -21.88 33.87
CA THR A 438 1.98 -22.50 35.18
C THR A 438 1.19 -23.81 35.29
N THR A 439 1.48 -24.60 36.31
CA THR A 439 0.67 -25.77 36.68
C THR A 439 -0.79 -25.38 36.98
N ALA A 440 -1.03 -24.17 37.49
CA ALA A 440 -2.38 -23.67 37.74
C ALA A 440 -3.13 -23.38 36.44
N ASP A 441 -2.47 -22.80 35.43
CA ASP A 441 -3.07 -22.54 34.11
C ASP A 441 -3.42 -23.86 33.40
N ARG A 442 -2.54 -24.87 33.47
CA ARG A 442 -2.81 -26.21 32.93
C ARG A 442 -3.96 -26.90 33.65
N ALA A 443 -4.06 -26.77 34.97
CA ALA A 443 -5.16 -27.31 35.75
C ALA A 443 -6.49 -26.59 35.42
N GLY A 444 -6.48 -25.26 35.32
CA GLY A 444 -7.63 -24.45 34.94
C GLY A 444 -8.14 -24.78 33.53
N ALA A 445 -7.24 -24.87 32.55
CA ALA A 445 -7.56 -25.30 31.19
C ALA A 445 -8.16 -26.71 31.17
N GLY A 446 -7.55 -27.68 31.86
CA GLY A 446 -8.07 -29.05 31.96
C GLY A 446 -9.47 -29.14 32.60
N ILE A 447 -9.71 -28.38 33.68
CA ILE A 447 -11.03 -28.29 34.33
C ILE A 447 -12.05 -27.66 33.36
N LEU A 448 -11.70 -26.56 32.69
CA LEU A 448 -12.59 -25.88 31.75
C LEU A 448 -12.95 -26.80 30.57
N THR A 449 -11.97 -27.49 29.99
CA THR A 449 -12.19 -28.50 28.93
C THR A 449 -13.11 -29.62 29.42
N ALA A 450 -12.89 -30.15 30.63
CA ALA A 450 -13.75 -31.18 31.20
C ALA A 450 -15.19 -30.69 31.44
N VAL A 451 -15.39 -29.45 31.90
CA VAL A 451 -16.71 -28.84 32.08
C VAL A 451 -17.41 -28.63 30.73
N VAL A 452 -16.72 -28.11 29.73
CA VAL A 452 -17.27 -27.90 28.36
C VAL A 452 -17.64 -29.24 27.71
N LEU A 453 -16.80 -30.27 27.85
CA LEU A 453 -17.11 -31.62 27.36
C LEU A 453 -18.29 -32.24 28.11
N ALA A 454 -18.36 -32.08 29.44
CA ALA A 454 -19.46 -32.60 30.25
C ALA A 454 -20.80 -31.90 29.96
N THR A 455 -20.82 -30.59 29.72
CA THR A 455 -22.04 -29.87 29.32
C THR A 455 -22.44 -30.18 27.89
N PHE A 456 -21.49 -30.31 26.95
CA PHE A 456 -21.77 -30.73 25.58
C PHE A 456 -22.34 -32.15 25.51
N LEU A 457 -21.66 -33.12 26.13
CA LEU A 457 -22.13 -34.51 26.21
C LEU A 457 -23.42 -34.63 27.01
N GLY A 458 -23.58 -33.87 28.09
CA GLY A 458 -24.83 -33.78 28.85
C GLY A 458 -25.99 -33.25 28.02
N GLY A 459 -25.74 -32.24 27.17
CA GLY A 459 -26.72 -31.74 26.20
C GLY A 459 -27.10 -32.77 25.14
N LEU A 460 -26.13 -33.50 24.59
CA LEU A 460 -26.39 -34.60 23.65
C LEU A 460 -27.20 -35.74 24.30
N VAL A 461 -26.87 -36.10 25.54
CA VAL A 461 -27.61 -37.12 26.31
C VAL A 461 -29.01 -36.64 26.68
N TRP A 462 -29.18 -35.37 27.04
CA TRP A 462 -30.50 -34.76 27.28
C TRP A 462 -31.36 -34.78 26.01
N MET A 463 -30.83 -34.39 24.85
CA MET A 463 -31.55 -34.46 23.57
C MET A 463 -31.82 -35.90 23.11
N GLY A 464 -30.99 -36.86 23.50
CA GLY A 464 -31.18 -38.29 23.19
C GLY A 464 -32.13 -39.03 24.13
N MET A 465 -32.46 -38.46 25.30
CA MET A 465 -33.47 -39.00 26.22
C MET A 465 -34.80 -38.28 25.99
N GLY A 466 -35.83 -39.02 25.53
CA GLY A 466 -37.16 -38.49 25.18
C GLY A 466 -38.01 -37.94 26.35
N TRP A 467 -37.40 -37.38 27.39
CA TRP A 467 -38.08 -36.76 28.52
C TRP A 467 -38.81 -35.46 28.19
N SER A 468 -38.66 -34.92 26.97
CA SER A 468 -39.47 -33.81 26.45
C SER A 468 -40.68 -34.23 25.59
N GLU A 469 -40.86 -35.52 25.29
CA GLU A 469 -42.02 -36.04 24.53
C GLU A 469 -43.13 -36.56 25.47
N GLY A 470 -43.28 -35.91 26.63
CA GLY A 470 -44.07 -36.37 27.77
C GLY A 470 -45.12 -35.38 28.30
N SER A 471 -45.70 -34.54 27.43
CA SER A 471 -46.93 -33.76 27.72
C SER A 471 -47.68 -33.37 26.44
#